data_AF-A0A8I1NAD4-F1
#
_entry.id   AF-A0A8I1NAD4-F1
#
_cell.length_a   1.000
_cell.length_b   1.000
_cell.length_c   1.000
_cell.angle_alpha   90.00
_cell.angle_beta   90.00
_cell.angle_gamma   90.00
#
_symmetry.space_group_name_H-M   'P 1'
#
loop_
_entity.id
_entity.type
_entity.pdbx_description
1 polymer ?
#
loop_
_entity_poly.entity_id
_entity_poly.type
_entity_poly.pdbx_seq_one_letter_code
_entity_poly.pdbx_strand_id
1 'polypeptide(L)'
;MQLLELTPAEIAFLKAPAPPSSGLPARLTHKLAATLSARLRLPVQAMAQPAPEPAAVPVSPTWLPDATLAALWLTRRLGGRSAVGETSFVPGSFVRTLDAVLAESWLDAPGVDALPLALAWHITAASTQATLVLQLPHSTTDMTRWAREVIQHG
;
A
#
# COMPACT_ATOMS: atom_id res chain seq x y z
N MET A 1 35.09 -28.94 13.65
CA MET A 1 34.20 -27.80 13.35
C MET A 1 35.06 -26.54 13.38
N GLN A 2 35.53 -26.07 12.23
CA GLN A 2 36.25 -24.78 12.15
C GLN A 2 35.23 -23.69 11.81
N LEU A 3 35.14 -22.66 12.66
CA LEU A 3 34.38 -21.45 12.37
C LEU A 3 35.20 -20.62 11.38
N LEU A 4 34.62 -20.30 10.22
CA LEU A 4 35.24 -19.36 9.28
C LEU A 4 35.31 -17.97 9.93
N GLU A 5 36.48 -17.35 9.88
CA GLU A 5 36.66 -15.96 10.28
C GLU A 5 35.95 -15.05 9.25
N LEU A 6 35.11 -14.14 9.76
CA LEU A 6 34.38 -13.18 8.92
C LEU A 6 35.38 -12.26 8.20
N THR A 7 35.15 -12.08 6.91
CA THR A 7 35.97 -11.16 6.11
C THR A 7 35.78 -9.72 6.57
N PRO A 8 36.76 -8.82 6.32
CA PRO A 8 36.62 -7.40 6.63
C PRO A 8 35.39 -6.75 5.98
N ALA A 9 34.96 -7.24 4.80
CA ALA A 9 33.76 -6.78 4.11
C ALA A 9 32.47 -7.18 4.86
N GLU A 10 32.39 -8.41 5.36
CA GLU A 10 31.24 -8.87 6.16
C GLU A 10 31.19 -8.15 7.51
N ILE A 11 32.35 -7.92 8.15
CA ILE A 11 32.43 -7.11 9.37
C ILE A 11 31.97 -5.67 9.10
N ALA A 12 32.37 -5.08 7.97
CA ALA A 12 31.94 -3.74 7.58
C ALA A 12 30.43 -3.68 7.27
N PHE A 13 29.89 -4.71 6.62
CA PHE A 13 28.45 -4.85 6.38
C PHE A 13 27.66 -4.95 7.68
N LEU A 14 28.11 -5.78 8.63
CA LEU A 14 27.46 -5.94 9.95
C LEU A 14 27.57 -4.67 10.82
N LYS A 15 28.61 -3.87 10.62
CA LYS A 15 28.81 -2.59 11.32
C LYS A 15 28.14 -1.41 10.63
N ALA A 16 27.70 -1.55 9.38
CA ALA A 16 27.03 -0.48 8.67
C ALA A 16 25.72 -0.14 9.41
N PRO A 17 25.48 1.14 9.76
CA PRO A 17 24.19 1.53 10.30
C PRO A 17 23.11 1.14 9.31
N ALA A 18 22.02 0.53 9.82
CA ALA A 18 20.89 0.18 8.98
C ALA A 18 20.44 1.43 8.22
N PRO A 19 20.18 1.32 6.90
CA PRO A 19 19.67 2.46 6.14
C PRO A 19 18.41 3.00 6.85
N PRO A 20 18.23 4.33 6.91
CA PRO A 20 17.07 4.91 7.58
C PRO A 20 15.81 4.28 6.99
N SER A 21 14.98 3.70 7.85
CA SER A 21 13.71 3.11 7.42
C SER A 21 12.93 4.19 6.68
N SER A 22 12.69 3.98 5.38
CA SER A 22 11.89 4.91 4.60
C SER A 22 10.54 5.05 5.28
N GLY A 23 10.03 6.27 5.46
CA GLY A 23 8.76 6.52 6.14
C GLY A 23 7.59 5.72 5.53
N LEU A 24 6.51 5.55 6.28
CA LEU A 24 5.35 4.78 5.84
C LEU A 24 4.87 5.12 4.41
N PRO A 25 4.77 6.40 3.99
CA PRO A 25 4.32 6.73 2.64
C PRO A 25 5.20 6.12 1.55
N ALA A 26 6.52 6.14 1.71
CA ALA A 26 7.45 5.60 0.71
C ALA A 26 7.36 4.07 0.61
N ARG A 27 7.33 3.39 1.76
CA ARG A 27 7.19 1.92 1.81
C ARG A 27 5.86 1.47 1.23
N LEU A 28 4.78 2.13 1.63
CA LEU A 28 3.43 1.84 1.14
C LEU A 28 3.35 2.05 -0.38
N THR A 29 3.92 3.14 -0.90
CA THR A 29 3.98 3.39 -2.36
C THR A 29 4.65 2.23 -3.10
N HIS A 30 5.79 1.77 -2.60
CA HIS A 30 6.53 0.65 -3.21
C HIS A 30 5.73 -0.66 -3.16
N LYS A 31 5.20 -1.01 -1.98
CA LYS A 31 4.40 -2.24 -1.81
C LYS A 31 3.10 -2.22 -2.62
N LEU A 32 2.45 -1.06 -2.74
CA LEU A 32 1.27 -0.89 -3.59
C LEU A 32 1.62 -1.17 -5.06
N ALA A 33 2.66 -0.53 -5.60
CA ALA A 33 3.08 -0.76 -6.98
C ALA A 33 3.41 -2.23 -7.26
N ALA A 34 4.17 -2.87 -6.37
CA ALA A 34 4.53 -4.28 -6.48
C ALA A 34 3.29 -5.21 -6.43
N THR A 35 2.40 -4.99 -5.45
CA THR A 35 1.21 -5.82 -5.26
C THR A 35 0.22 -5.66 -6.40
N LEU A 36 -0.05 -4.42 -6.83
CA LEU A 36 -0.93 -4.16 -7.97
C LEU A 36 -0.35 -4.76 -9.25
N SER A 37 0.97 -4.65 -9.46
CA SER A 37 1.63 -5.26 -10.62
C SER A 37 1.42 -6.78 -10.66
N ALA A 38 1.62 -7.44 -9.52
CA ALA A 38 1.44 -8.88 -9.39
C ALA A 38 -0.02 -9.31 -9.60
N ARG A 39 -0.97 -8.58 -9.00
CA ARG A 39 -2.40 -8.94 -9.04
C ARG A 39 -3.05 -8.65 -10.39
N LEU A 40 -2.67 -7.56 -11.03
CA LEU A 40 -3.17 -7.18 -12.35
C LEU A 40 -2.41 -7.89 -13.49
N ARG A 41 -1.25 -8.49 -13.19
CA ARG A 41 -0.34 -9.14 -14.15
C ARG A 41 0.12 -8.18 -15.25
N LEU A 42 0.42 -6.94 -14.88
CA LEU A 42 1.01 -5.93 -15.75
C LEU A 42 1.84 -4.94 -14.94
N PRO A 43 2.84 -4.27 -15.53
CA PRO A 43 3.63 -3.27 -14.81
C PRO A 43 2.76 -2.12 -14.33
N VAL A 44 2.80 -1.84 -13.03
CA VAL A 44 2.12 -0.71 -12.39
C VAL A 44 3.17 0.20 -11.76
N GLN A 45 3.07 1.50 -12.02
CA GLN A 45 3.79 2.51 -11.27
C GLN A 45 2.81 3.23 -10.35
N ALA A 46 3.24 3.47 -9.11
CA ALA A 46 2.52 4.30 -8.15
C ALA A 46 3.39 5.51 -7.82
N MET A 47 2.86 6.70 -8.06
CA MET A 47 3.54 7.96 -7.75
C MET A 47 2.73 8.69 -6.70
N ALA A 48 3.33 8.94 -5.54
CA ALA A 48 2.70 9.72 -4.48
C ALA A 48 2.37 11.14 -4.97
N GLN A 49 1.24 11.68 -4.54
CA GLN A 49 0.75 13.02 -4.87
C GLN A 49 0.27 13.72 -3.60
N PRO A 50 0.13 15.06 -3.62
CA PRO A 50 -0.56 15.77 -2.56
C PRO A 50 -1.97 15.19 -2.36
N ALA A 51 -2.25 14.74 -1.15
CA ALA A 51 -3.56 14.20 -0.81
C ALA A 51 -4.53 15.35 -0.53
N PRO A 52 -5.78 15.28 -1.01
CA PRO A 52 -6.81 16.22 -0.59
C PRO A 52 -7.05 16.09 0.91
N GLU A 53 -7.29 17.21 1.57
CA GLU A 53 -7.63 17.20 2.99
C GLU A 53 -8.98 16.47 3.18
N PRO A 54 -9.06 15.47 4.07
CA PRO A 54 -10.29 14.73 4.28
C PRO A 54 -11.36 15.63 4.91
N ALA A 55 -12.56 15.65 4.34
CA ALA A 55 -13.68 16.42 4.88
C ALA A 55 -14.10 15.96 6.30
N ALA A 56 -13.88 14.68 6.60
CA ALA A 56 -14.04 14.10 7.93
C ALA A 56 -12.99 13.00 8.10
N VAL A 57 -12.45 12.85 9.30
CA VAL A 57 -11.44 11.83 9.55
C VAL A 57 -12.10 10.51 9.94
N PRO A 58 -11.78 9.42 9.24
CA PRO A 58 -12.47 8.16 9.46
C PRO A 58 -11.99 7.47 10.74
N VAL A 59 -12.83 6.60 11.28
CA VAL A 59 -12.51 5.76 12.46
C VAL A 59 -11.56 4.60 12.08
N SER A 60 -11.57 4.19 10.80
CA SER A 60 -10.69 3.15 10.25
C SER A 60 -10.16 3.58 8.87
N PRO A 61 -9.05 3.01 8.40
CA PRO A 61 -8.51 3.34 7.08
C PRO A 61 -9.55 3.16 5.98
N THR A 62 -9.70 4.19 5.13
CA THR A 62 -10.66 4.17 4.03
C THR A 62 -9.94 4.36 2.71
N TRP A 63 -10.13 3.41 1.79
CA TRP A 63 -9.65 3.50 0.41
C TRP A 63 -10.71 4.11 -0.51
N LEU A 64 -10.29 5.09 -1.30
CA LEU A 64 -11.10 5.77 -2.30
C LEU A 64 -10.41 5.64 -3.67
N PRO A 65 -10.49 4.46 -4.32
CA PRO A 65 -10.07 4.32 -5.70
C PRO A 65 -11.06 5.04 -6.63
N ASP A 66 -10.56 5.62 -7.72
CA ASP A 66 -11.46 6.09 -8.77
C ASP A 66 -12.09 4.92 -9.56
N ALA A 67 -13.09 5.26 -10.38
CA ALA A 67 -13.80 4.30 -11.21
C ALA A 67 -12.87 3.59 -12.20
N THR A 68 -11.83 4.28 -12.69
CA THR A 68 -10.85 3.72 -13.64
C THR A 68 -10.04 2.60 -13.00
N LEU A 69 -9.55 2.80 -11.77
CA LEU A 69 -8.79 1.78 -11.05
C LEU A 69 -9.66 0.58 -10.67
N ALA A 70 -10.89 0.84 -10.21
CA ALA A 70 -11.86 -0.21 -9.88
C ALA A 70 -12.22 -1.05 -11.12
N ALA A 71 -12.47 -0.41 -12.27
CA ALA A 71 -12.75 -1.08 -13.52
C ALA A 71 -11.55 -1.89 -14.03
N LEU A 72 -10.33 -1.36 -13.91
CA LEU A 72 -9.10 -2.06 -14.26
C LEU A 72 -8.94 -3.35 -13.45
N TRP A 73 -9.16 -3.28 -12.13
CA TRP A 73 -9.11 -4.45 -11.25
C TRP A 73 -10.12 -5.52 -11.65
N LEU A 74 -11.38 -5.13 -11.85
CA LEU A 74 -12.45 -6.04 -12.29
C LEU A 74 -12.10 -6.72 -13.61
N THR A 75 -11.74 -5.92 -14.61
CA THR A 75 -11.48 -6.39 -15.97
C THR A 75 -10.33 -7.39 -15.99
N ARG A 76 -9.26 -7.13 -15.22
CA ARG A 76 -8.10 -8.04 -15.14
C ARG A 76 -8.42 -9.32 -14.35
N ARG A 77 -9.26 -9.26 -13.32
CA ARG A 77 -9.65 -10.45 -12.53
C ARG A 77 -10.70 -11.32 -13.21
N LEU A 78 -11.57 -10.74 -14.04
CA LEU A 78 -12.61 -11.45 -14.80
C LEU A 78 -12.13 -11.94 -16.18
N GLY A 79 -10.82 -11.85 -16.47
CA GLY A 79 -10.25 -12.36 -17.73
C GLY A 79 -10.57 -11.51 -18.96
N GLY A 80 -10.68 -10.19 -18.81
CA GLY A 80 -10.88 -9.25 -19.93
C GLY A 80 -12.33 -8.98 -20.30
N ARG A 81 -13.30 -9.50 -19.54
CA ARG A 81 -14.71 -9.12 -19.69
C ARG A 81 -14.92 -7.74 -19.06
N SER A 82 -15.13 -6.71 -19.89
CA SER A 82 -15.51 -5.38 -19.41
C SER A 82 -16.81 -5.46 -18.63
N ALA A 83 -16.75 -5.16 -17.33
CA ALA A 83 -17.92 -4.80 -16.57
C ALA A 83 -18.32 -3.38 -16.99
N VAL A 84 -19.08 -3.28 -18.08
CA VAL A 84 -19.74 -2.02 -18.45
C VAL A 84 -20.94 -1.88 -17.54
N GLY A 85 -20.77 -1.11 -16.46
CA GLY A 85 -21.86 -0.70 -15.58
C GLY A 85 -21.49 0.64 -14.96
N GLU A 86 -22.35 1.64 -15.12
CA GLU A 86 -22.19 3.04 -14.65
C GLU A 86 -22.13 3.21 -13.12
N THR A 87 -21.92 2.13 -12.37
CA THR A 87 -21.86 2.17 -10.91
C THR A 87 -20.41 2.21 -10.45
N SER A 88 -20.11 3.12 -9.50
CA SER A 88 -18.84 3.22 -8.78
C SER A 88 -18.66 2.01 -7.84
N PHE A 89 -18.66 0.81 -8.41
CA PHE A 89 -18.55 -0.43 -7.67
C PHE A 89 -17.07 -0.73 -7.43
N VAL A 90 -16.64 -0.60 -6.17
CA VAL A 90 -15.30 -1.00 -5.75
C VAL A 90 -15.36 -2.47 -5.28
N PRO A 91 -14.63 -3.39 -5.93
CA PRO A 91 -14.70 -4.79 -5.56
C PRO A 91 -14.16 -5.03 -4.15
N GLY A 92 -14.88 -5.76 -3.29
CA GLY A 92 -14.40 -6.05 -1.94
C GLY A 92 -13.06 -6.82 -1.89
N SER A 93 -12.75 -7.61 -2.93
CA SER A 93 -11.44 -8.25 -3.07
C SER A 93 -10.30 -7.26 -3.33
N PHE A 94 -10.60 -6.13 -3.96
CA PHE A 94 -9.64 -5.07 -4.20
C PHE A 94 -9.31 -4.37 -2.89
N VAL A 95 -10.34 -3.92 -2.16
CA VAL A 95 -10.18 -3.26 -0.85
C VAL A 95 -9.42 -4.16 0.12
N ARG A 96 -9.80 -5.44 0.26
CA ARG A 96 -9.04 -6.38 1.12
C ARG A 96 -7.57 -6.53 0.74
N THR A 97 -7.24 -6.48 -0.55
CA THR A 97 -5.84 -6.53 -0.99
C THR A 97 -5.09 -5.28 -0.56
N LEU A 98 -5.72 -4.11 -0.69
CA LEU A 98 -5.13 -2.84 -0.25
C LEU A 98 -4.98 -2.78 1.28
N ASP A 99 -5.98 -3.27 2.01
CA ASP A 99 -5.95 -3.36 3.47
C ASP A 99 -4.80 -4.22 3.96
N ALA A 100 -4.59 -5.40 3.37
CA ALA A 100 -3.47 -6.28 3.71
C ALA A 100 -2.12 -5.56 3.48
N VAL A 101 -1.94 -4.91 2.33
CA VAL A 101 -0.72 -4.17 2.02
C VAL A 101 -0.47 -3.04 3.02
N LEU A 102 -1.51 -2.30 3.42
CA LEU A 102 -1.41 -1.22 4.40
C LEU A 102 -1.10 -1.75 5.81
N ALA A 103 -1.79 -2.81 6.23
CA ALA A 103 -1.57 -3.43 7.53
C ALA A 103 -0.14 -3.97 7.66
N GLU A 104 0.37 -4.67 6.63
CA GLU A 104 1.77 -5.10 6.59
C GLU A 104 2.73 -3.91 6.61
N SER A 105 2.49 -2.88 5.80
CA SER A 105 3.34 -1.67 5.73
C SER A 105 3.41 -0.91 7.06
N TRP A 106 2.30 -0.92 7.80
CA TRP A 106 2.19 -0.33 9.13
C TRP A 106 2.98 -1.13 10.16
N LEU A 107 2.79 -2.45 10.20
CA LEU A 107 3.40 -3.32 11.21
C LEU A 107 4.89 -3.58 10.99
N ASP A 108 5.39 -3.51 9.74
CA ASP A 108 6.79 -3.77 9.41
C ASP A 108 7.79 -2.78 10.03
N ALA A 109 7.37 -1.54 10.27
CA ALA A 109 8.21 -0.53 10.90
C ALA A 109 7.31 0.50 11.61
N PRO A 110 6.95 0.23 12.89
CA PRO A 110 6.20 1.16 13.72
C PRO A 110 7.12 2.35 14.07
N GLY A 111 7.20 3.31 13.15
CA GLY A 111 7.90 4.57 13.35
C GLY A 111 7.05 5.53 14.16
N VAL A 112 7.71 6.37 14.97
CA VAL A 112 7.12 7.41 15.84
C VAL A 112 6.64 8.63 15.04
N ASP A 113 6.72 8.58 13.71
CA ASP A 113 6.33 9.69 12.84
C ASP A 113 4.81 9.92 12.91
N ALA A 114 4.44 11.20 12.95
CA ALA A 114 3.05 11.62 12.91
C ALA A 114 2.34 11.00 11.70
N LEU A 115 1.20 10.36 11.97
CA LEU A 115 0.43 9.72 10.91
C LEU A 115 -0.14 10.78 9.96
N PRO A 116 0.10 10.69 8.65
CA PRO A 116 -0.57 11.58 7.71
C PRO A 116 -2.07 11.32 7.73
N LEU A 117 -2.91 12.36 7.66
CA LEU A 117 -4.37 12.20 7.64
C LEU A 117 -4.87 11.57 6.33
N ALA A 118 -4.14 11.81 5.23
CA ALA A 118 -4.44 11.24 3.93
C ALA A 118 -3.17 11.03 3.11
N LEU A 119 -3.21 10.04 2.24
CA LEU A 119 -2.21 9.77 1.21
C LEU A 119 -2.91 9.59 -0.13
N ALA A 120 -2.28 10.04 -1.21
CA ALA A 120 -2.83 9.90 -2.56
C ALA A 120 -1.75 9.45 -3.54
N TRP A 121 -2.16 8.71 -4.56
CA TRP A 121 -1.31 8.22 -5.63
C TRP A 121 -1.94 8.42 -6.99
N HIS A 122 -1.10 8.77 -7.96
CA HIS A 122 -1.36 8.45 -9.36
C HIS A 122 -0.86 7.04 -9.65
N ILE A 123 -1.75 6.21 -10.17
CA ILE A 123 -1.48 4.84 -10.59
C ILE A 123 -1.46 4.82 -12.10
N THR A 124 -0.34 4.43 -12.69
CA THR A 124 -0.20 4.24 -14.15
C THR A 124 0.05 2.78 -14.46
N ALA A 125 -0.71 2.26 -15.42
CA ALA A 125 -0.73 0.84 -15.74
C ALA A 125 -1.05 0.66 -17.23
N ALA A 126 -0.05 0.27 -18.03
CA ALA A 126 -0.10 0.34 -19.50
C ALA A 126 -0.50 1.76 -19.99
N SER A 127 -1.65 1.91 -20.67
CA SER A 127 -2.19 3.20 -21.13
C SER A 127 -3.28 3.77 -20.22
N THR A 128 -3.48 3.17 -19.04
CA THR A 128 -4.49 3.59 -18.07
C THR A 128 -3.84 4.41 -16.97
N GLN A 129 -4.40 5.58 -16.69
CA GLN A 129 -4.06 6.40 -15.54
C GLN A 129 -5.25 6.46 -14.60
N ALA A 130 -4.98 6.29 -13.32
CA ALA A 130 -5.98 6.30 -12.28
C ALA A 130 -5.46 6.98 -11.01
N THR A 131 -6.34 7.17 -10.06
CA THR A 131 -6.09 7.77 -8.76
C THR A 131 -6.53 6.82 -7.65
N LEU A 132 -5.75 6.82 -6.58
CA LEU A 132 -6.04 6.09 -5.35
C LEU A 132 -5.81 7.04 -4.18
N VAL A 133 -6.80 7.20 -3.34
CA VAL A 133 -6.68 7.95 -2.09
C VAL A 133 -6.88 7.01 -0.90
N LEU A 134 -6.08 7.22 0.13
CA LEU A 134 -6.19 6.58 1.42
C LEU A 134 -6.42 7.66 2.47
N GLN A 135 -7.49 7.52 3.24
CA GLN A 135 -7.72 8.32 4.44
C GLN A 135 -7.40 7.46 5.66
N LEU A 136 -6.66 8.04 6.59
CA LEU A 136 -6.18 7.36 7.78
C LEU A 136 -6.87 7.90 9.04
N PRO A 137 -7.05 7.07 10.09
CA PRO A 137 -7.56 7.55 11.36
C PRO A 137 -6.55 8.46 12.07
N HIS A 138 -6.99 9.34 12.96
CA HIS A 138 -6.07 10.21 13.72
C HIS A 138 -5.12 9.46 14.67
N SER A 139 -5.52 8.26 15.09
CA SER A 139 -4.92 7.53 16.20
C SER A 139 -4.04 6.40 15.69
N THR A 140 -2.75 6.46 16.02
CA THR A 140 -1.79 5.37 15.74
C THR A 140 -2.14 4.10 16.50
N THR A 141 -2.79 4.21 17.67
CA THR A 141 -3.31 3.09 18.43
C THR A 141 -4.45 2.39 17.69
N ASP A 142 -5.39 3.15 17.14
CA ASP A 142 -6.50 2.58 16.36
C ASP A 142 -5.99 1.99 15.04
N MET A 143 -5.03 2.65 14.40
CA MET A 143 -4.34 2.10 13.22
C MET A 143 -3.63 0.76 13.52
N THR A 144 -2.96 0.67 14.67
CA THR A 144 -2.28 -0.57 15.08
C THR A 144 -3.25 -1.68 15.43
N ARG A 145 -4.36 -1.36 16.11
CA ARG A 145 -5.43 -2.32 16.39
C ARG A 145 -6.01 -2.85 15.08
N TRP A 146 -6.42 -1.96 14.19
CA TRP A 146 -6.98 -2.29 12.88
C TRP A 146 -6.01 -3.17 12.06
N ALA A 147 -4.73 -2.81 11.98
CA ALA A 147 -3.76 -3.55 11.19
C ALA A 147 -3.59 -4.99 11.70
N ARG A 148 -3.59 -5.19 13.03
CA ARG A 148 -3.53 -6.53 13.63
C ARG A 148 -4.77 -7.35 13.31
N GLU A 149 -5.95 -6.74 13.38
CA GLU A 149 -7.22 -7.41 13.04
C GLU A 149 -7.24 -7.86 11.58
N VAL A 150 -6.78 -7.00 10.64
CA VAL A 150 -6.69 -7.35 9.22
C VAL A 150 -5.77 -8.54 8.97
N ILE A 151 -4.57 -8.56 9.58
CA ILE A 151 -3.61 -9.66 9.37
C ILE A 151 -4.06 -10.95 10.04
N GLN A 152 -4.76 -10.87 11.18
CA GLN A 152 -5.25 -12.05 11.87
C GLN A 152 -6.45 -12.71 11.17
N HIS A 153 -7.19 -11.97 10.34
CA HIS A 153 -8.45 -12.43 9.72
C HIS A 153 -8.42 -12.44 8.18
N GLY A 154 -7.28 -12.06 7.57
CA GLY A 154 -7.05 -12.09 6.12
C GLY A 154 -6.51 -13.41 5.61
#